data_AF-A0A955P8B3-F1
#
_entry.id   AF-A0A955P8B3-F1
#
_cell.length_a   1.000
_cell.length_b   1.000
_cell.length_c   1.000
_cell.angle_alpha   90.00
_cell.angle_beta   90.00
_cell.angle_gamma   90.00
#
_symmetry.space_group_name_H-M   'P 1'
#
loop_
_entity.id
_entity.type
_entity.pdbx_description
1 polymer ?
#
loop_
_entity_poly.entity_id
_entity_poly.type
_entity_poly.pdbx_seq_one_letter_code
_entity_poly.pdbx_strand_id
1 'polypeptide(L)'
;IQPDHLPKPEEVALWSSEDYTLALRHDPNSGGFNPDFRQLLHIGYKIAAEMGDRYTQSLVDHEEVIAKNVTENLYERHIRPLFLPT
;
A
#
# COMPACT_ATOMS: atom_id res chain seq x y z
N ILE A 1 9.62 -8.10 8.82
CA ILE A 1 9.08 -9.28 8.11
C ILE A 1 9.41 -10.50 8.93
N GLN A 2 8.46 -10.92 9.76
CA GLN A 2 8.39 -12.25 10.35
C GLN A 2 7.56 -13.12 9.40
N PRO A 3 8.14 -14.16 8.75
CA PRO A 3 7.43 -14.90 7.70
C PRO A 3 6.15 -15.59 8.15
N ASP A 4 6.10 -16.01 9.42
CA ASP A 4 4.94 -16.61 10.09
C ASP A 4 3.81 -15.63 10.40
N HIS A 5 4.07 -14.32 10.30
CA HIS A 5 3.05 -13.27 10.41
C HIS A 5 2.41 -12.91 9.06
N LEU A 6 2.89 -13.47 7.96
CA LEU A 6 2.34 -13.19 6.63
C LEU A 6 1.15 -14.11 6.34
N PRO A 7 0.07 -13.58 5.74
CA PRO A 7 -1.00 -14.42 5.20
C PRO A 7 -0.42 -15.32 4.10
N LYS A 8 -1.02 -16.49 3.92
CA LYS A 8 -0.59 -17.38 2.83
C LYS A 8 -1.05 -16.81 1.48
N PRO A 9 -0.33 -17.06 0.38
CA PRO A 9 -0.74 -16.57 -0.95
C PRO A 9 -2.17 -16.99 -1.34
N GLU A 10 -2.57 -18.22 -0.99
CA GLU A 10 -3.93 -18.73 -1.24
C GLU A 10 -5.02 -18.00 -0.45
N GLU A 11 -4.68 -17.46 0.72
CA GLU A 11 -5.59 -16.64 1.52
C GLU A 11 -5.75 -15.25 0.89
N VAL A 12 -4.63 -14.61 0.51
CA VAL A 12 -4.62 -13.29 -0.12
C VAL A 12 -5.35 -13.31 -1.47
N ALA A 13 -5.28 -14.42 -2.22
CA ALA A 13 -5.98 -14.58 -3.49
C ALA A 13 -7.51 -14.53 -3.37
N LEU A 14 -8.05 -14.74 -2.16
CA LEU A 14 -9.49 -14.71 -1.88
C LEU A 14 -9.96 -13.38 -1.28
N TRP A 15 -9.03 -12.46 -0.98
CA TRP A 15 -9.36 -11.19 -0.36
C TRP A 15 -10.15 -10.28 -1.30
N SER A 16 -11.11 -9.56 -0.72
CA SER A 16 -11.70 -8.41 -1.38
C SER A 16 -10.69 -7.26 -1.47
N SER A 17 -10.99 -6.25 -2.29
CA SER A 17 -10.19 -5.02 -2.31
C SER A 17 -10.14 -4.34 -0.93
N GLU A 18 -11.22 -4.45 -0.15
CA GLU A 18 -11.28 -3.89 1.20
C GLU A 18 -10.30 -4.60 2.13
N ASP A 19 -10.35 -5.94 2.22
CA ASP A 19 -9.45 -6.75 3.05
C ASP A 19 -7.97 -6.46 2.73
N TYR A 20 -7.64 -6.41 1.43
CA TYR A 20 -6.28 -6.13 0.98
C TYR A 20 -5.80 -4.73 1.41
N THR A 21 -6.67 -3.71 1.27
CA THR A 21 -6.31 -2.35 1.66
C THR A 21 -6.24 -2.17 3.17
N LEU A 22 -7.09 -2.84 3.95
CA LEU A 22 -7.06 -2.84 5.41
C LEU A 22 -5.75 -3.45 5.93
N ALA A 23 -5.31 -4.55 5.34
CA ALA A 23 -4.03 -5.18 5.68
C ALA A 23 -2.82 -4.30 5.36
N LEU A 24 -2.88 -3.51 4.28
CA LEU A 24 -1.74 -2.76 3.74
C LEU A 24 -1.59 -1.33 4.31
N ARG A 25 -2.70 -0.66 4.61
CA ARG A 25 -2.71 0.77 4.98
C ARG A 25 -2.07 0.97 6.34
N HIS A 26 -1.19 1.97 6.45
CA HIS A 26 -0.54 2.32 7.72
C HIS A 26 -1.53 3.06 8.64
N ASP A 27 -2.39 2.28 9.28
CA ASP A 27 -3.31 2.68 10.34
C ASP A 27 -3.18 1.70 11.51
N PRO A 28 -2.38 2.04 12.54
CA PRO A 28 -2.19 1.19 13.72
C PRO A 28 -3.47 0.90 14.52
N ASN A 29 -4.56 1.67 14.30
CA ASN A 29 -5.83 1.45 14.97
C ASN A 29 -6.76 0.50 14.20
N SER A 30 -6.40 0.13 12.97
CA SER A 30 -7.16 -0.84 12.17
C SER A 30 -6.85 -2.26 12.63
N GLY A 31 -7.88 -3.01 13.04
CA GLY A 31 -7.73 -4.42 13.40
C GLY A 31 -7.27 -5.32 12.25
N GLY A 32 -7.38 -4.85 11.00
CA GLY A 32 -6.88 -5.56 9.82
C GLY A 32 -5.42 -5.27 9.48
N PHE A 33 -4.80 -4.22 10.04
CA PHE A 33 -3.47 -3.79 9.62
C PHE A 33 -2.39 -4.82 9.96
N ASN A 34 -1.59 -5.20 8.96
CA ASN A 34 -0.46 -6.09 9.13
C ASN A 34 0.86 -5.39 8.72
N PRO A 35 1.73 -5.04 9.68
CA PRO A 35 2.98 -4.33 9.40
C PRO A 35 3.98 -5.18 8.60
N ASP A 36 4.00 -6.49 8.80
CA ASP A 36 4.88 -7.40 8.05
C ASP A 36 4.41 -7.53 6.59
N PHE A 37 3.10 -7.61 6.36
CA PHE A 37 2.50 -7.59 5.02
C PHE A 37 2.81 -6.27 4.29
N ARG A 38 2.62 -5.13 4.96
CA ARG A 38 2.99 -3.82 4.41
C ARG A 38 4.47 -3.75 4.05
N GLN A 39 5.35 -4.23 4.92
CA GLN A 39 6.78 -4.21 4.67
C GLN A 39 7.16 -5.09 3.48
N LEU A 40 6.53 -6.26 3.34
CA LEU A 40 6.73 -7.14 2.18
C LEU A 40 6.40 -6.41 0.88
N LEU A 41 5.24 -5.76 0.79
CA LEU A 41 4.85 -5.01 -0.40
C LEU A 41 5.77 -3.81 -0.63
N HIS A 42 6.20 -3.14 0.44
CA HIS A 42 7.11 -2.00 0.36
C HIS A 42 8.48 -2.37 -0.22
N ILE A 43 8.99 -3.57 0.04
CA ILE A 43 10.26 -4.04 -0.57
C ILE A 43 10.05 -4.78 -1.89
N GLY A 44 8.84 -5.31 -2.13
CA GLY A 44 8.46 -6.07 -3.31
C GLY A 44 8.26 -5.23 -4.58
N TYR A 45 8.28 -3.89 -4.50
CA TYR A 45 8.11 -3.01 -5.67
C TYR A 45 9.09 -3.31 -6.81
N LYS A 46 10.27 -3.87 -6.53
CA LYS A 46 11.24 -4.27 -7.55
C LYS A 46 10.68 -5.34 -8.48
N ILE A 47 9.93 -6.29 -7.92
CA ILE A 47 9.24 -7.33 -8.70
C ILE A 47 8.15 -6.70 -9.58
N ALA A 48 7.42 -5.71 -9.06
CA ALA A 48 6.45 -4.96 -9.86
C ALA A 48 7.12 -4.20 -11.02
N ALA A 49 8.31 -3.62 -10.79
CA ALA A 49 9.09 -2.97 -11.85
C ALA A 49 9.55 -3.96 -12.94
N GLU A 50 9.89 -5.21 -12.58
CA GLU A 50 10.23 -6.27 -13.54
C GLU A 50 9.03 -6.68 -14.43
N MET A 51 7.79 -6.34 -14.05
CA MET A 51 6.61 -6.55 -14.90
C MET A 51 6.51 -5.58 -16.09
N GLY A 52 7.41 -4.59 -16.17
CA GLY A 52 7.53 -3.65 -17.30
C GLY A 52 6.24 -2.92 -17.63
N ASP A 53 5.89 -2.88 -18.91
CA ASP A 53 4.74 -2.16 -19.47
C ASP A 53 3.43 -2.47 -18.75
N ARG A 54 3.24 -3.72 -18.31
CA ARG A 54 2.04 -4.11 -17.57
C ARG A 54 1.86 -3.29 -16.29
N TYR A 55 2.94 -3.09 -15.54
CA TYR A 55 2.88 -2.33 -14.29
C TYR A 55 2.82 -0.83 -14.57
N THR A 56 3.66 -0.31 -15.46
CA THR A 56 3.70 1.13 -15.74
C THR A 56 2.42 1.63 -16.40
N GLN A 57 1.80 0.85 -17.29
CA GLN A 57 0.49 1.20 -17.87
C GLN A 57 -0.60 1.23 -16.79
N SER A 58 -0.58 0.28 -15.84
CA SER A 58 -1.54 0.30 -14.73
C SER A 58 -1.42 1.56 -13.86
N LEU A 59 -0.21 2.13 -13.72
CA LEU A 59 -0.02 3.40 -13.02
C LEU A 59 -0.72 4.56 -13.75
N VAL A 60 -0.70 4.56 -15.08
CA VAL A 60 -1.40 5.56 -15.91
C VAL A 60 -2.91 5.35 -15.82
N ASP A 61 -3.38 4.12 -16.02
CA ASP A 61 -4.80 3.78 -16.04
C ASP A 61 -5.49 4.04 -14.69
N HIS A 62 -4.73 4.10 -13.60
CA HIS A 62 -5.23 4.29 -12.24
C HIS A 62 -4.66 5.55 -11.58
N GLU A 63 -4.18 6.51 -12.38
CA GLU A 63 -3.56 7.75 -11.90
C GLU A 63 -4.44 8.47 -10.88
N GLU A 64 -5.74 8.63 -11.16
CA GLU A 64 -6.65 9.41 -10.31
C GLU A 64 -6.69 8.87 -8.87
N VAL A 65 -6.88 7.56 -8.71
CA VAL A 65 -6.91 6.93 -7.38
C VAL A 65 -5.54 6.92 -6.73
N ILE A 66 -4.46 6.70 -7.50
CA ILE A 66 -3.09 6.72 -6.98
C ILE A 66 -2.74 8.12 -6.48
N ALA A 67 -2.97 9.16 -7.27
CA ALA A 67 -2.65 10.55 -6.96
C ALA A 67 -3.36 11.01 -5.68
N LYS A 68 -4.63 10.65 -5.51
CA LYS A 68 -5.37 10.90 -4.26
C LYS A 68 -4.65 10.30 -3.05
N ASN A 69 -4.33 9.00 -3.10
CA ASN A 69 -3.69 8.29 -1.97
C ASN A 69 -2.25 8.80 -1.71
N VAL A 70 -1.48 9.11 -2.76
CA VAL A 70 -0.12 9.65 -2.63
C VAL A 70 -0.15 11.04 -2.02
N THR A 71 -1.08 11.90 -2.44
CA THR A 71 -1.26 13.25 -1.90
C THR A 71 -1.67 13.18 -0.42
N GLU A 72 -2.65 12.37 -0.09
CA GLU A 72 -3.07 12.17 1.31
C GLU A 72 -1.91 11.68 2.18
N ASN A 73 -1.11 10.72 1.68
CA ASN A 73 0.03 10.21 2.43
C ASN A 73 1.14 11.27 2.55
N LEU A 74 1.69 11.78 1.45
CA LEU A 74 2.87 12.64 1.49
C LEU A 74 2.55 14.07 1.95
N TYR A 75 1.49 14.66 1.39
CA TYR A 75 1.17 16.06 1.66
C TYR A 75 0.37 16.22 2.95
N GLU A 76 -0.80 15.59 3.04
CA GLU A 76 -1.73 15.82 4.16
C GLU A 76 -1.21 15.22 5.47
N ARG A 77 -0.66 14.00 5.47
CA ARG A 77 -0.20 13.31 6.69
C ARG A 77 1.23 13.62 7.11
N HIS A 78 2.10 14.09 6.20
CA HIS A 78 3.52 14.30 6.51
C HIS A 78 3.97 15.75 6.31
N ILE A 79 3.82 16.34 5.11
CA ILE A 79 4.33 17.69 4.85
C ILE A 79 3.53 18.75 5.60
N ARG A 80 2.19 18.75 5.49
CA ARG A 80 1.33 19.76 6.12
C ARG A 80 1.53 19.84 7.64
N PRO A 81 1.48 18.74 8.42
CA PRO A 81 1.57 18.82 9.88
C PRO A 81 2.95 19.28 10.38
N LEU A 82 4.00 19.11 9.57
CA LEU A 82 5.36 19.48 9.94
C LEU A 82 5.72 20.91 9.55
N PHE A 83 5.17 21.44 8.46
CA PHE A 83 5.65 22.69 7.84
C PHE A 83 4.60 23.78 7.65
N LEU A 84 3.31 23.44 7.66
CA LEU A 84 2.24 24.42 7.42
C LEU A 84 1.53 24.78 8.73
N PRO A 85 1.17 26.05 8.92
CA PRO A 85 0.42 26.47 10.10
C PRO A 85 -0.96 25.80 10.12
N THR A 86 -1.41 25.44 11.32
CA THR A 86 -2.74 24.91 11.62
C THR A 86 -3.83 25.96 11.46
#